data_AF-A0A2T0BCV0-F1
#
_entry.id   AF-A0A2T0BCV0-F1
#
_cell.length_a   1.000
_cell.length_b   1.000
_cell.length_c   1.000
_cell.angle_alpha   90.00
_cell.angle_beta   90.00
_cell.angle_gamma   90.00
#
_symmetry.space_group_name_H-M   'P 1'
#
loop_
_entity.id
_entity.type
_entity.pdbx_description
1 polymer ?
#
loop_
_entity_poly.entity_id
_entity_poly.type
_entity_poly.pdbx_seq_one_letter_code
_entity_poly.pdbx_strand_id
1 'polypeptide(L)'
;MAVFVIMRKDAKMKAIASASGISALLGITEPAVFGVNLKLRYPFIGALIGSAVGSAYATFMHVLSLSQGPAGLPGVIVIRPQSMVQYMVALAISFTVTFVATILLSKVMGKKDKINKIA
;
A
#
# COMPACT_ATOMS: atom_id res chain seq x y z
N MET A 1 3.90 0.62 4.71
CA MET A 1 3.45 1.38 5.90
C MET A 1 2.78 0.50 6.96
N ALA A 2 1.74 -0.29 6.66
CA ALA A 2 1.10 -1.17 7.66
C ALA A 2 2.05 -2.16 8.36
N VAL A 3 2.98 -2.78 7.61
CA VAL A 3 3.98 -3.73 8.14
C VAL A 3 4.94 -3.08 9.15
N PHE A 4 5.25 -1.78 9.01
CA PHE A 4 6.09 -1.04 9.95
C PHE A 4 5.44 -0.95 11.34
N VAL A 5 4.11 -0.80 11.39
CA VAL A 5 3.35 -0.75 12.65
C VAL A 5 3.25 -2.15 13.27
N ILE A 6 3.01 -3.17 12.44
CA ILE A 6 2.82 -4.56 12.88
C ILE A 6 4.13 -5.18 13.38
N MET A 7 5.26 -4.98 12.68
CA MET A 7 6.54 -5.61 13.01
C MET A 7 7.42 -4.73 13.91
N ARG A 8 6.82 -3.94 14.81
CA ARG A 8 7.55 -3.03 15.72
C ARG A 8 8.64 -3.72 16.57
N LYS A 9 8.52 -5.04 16.80
CA LYS A 9 9.46 -5.83 17.59
C LYS A 9 10.71 -6.29 16.80
N ASP A 10 10.69 -6.30 15.47
CA ASP A 10 11.82 -6.71 14.64
C ASP A 10 12.53 -5.50 14.03
N ALA A 11 13.65 -5.09 14.62
CA ALA A 11 14.40 -3.90 14.20
C ALA A 11 14.84 -3.94 12.73
N LYS A 12 15.25 -5.12 12.22
CA LYS A 12 15.63 -5.30 10.81
C LYS A 12 14.45 -5.10 9.86
N MET A 13 13.29 -5.68 10.17
CA MET A 13 12.10 -5.56 9.30
C MET A 13 11.50 -4.16 9.34
N LYS A 14 11.60 -3.47 10.49
CA LYS A 14 11.19 -2.08 10.64
C LYS A 14 12.00 -1.15 9.72
N ALA A 15 13.33 -1.28 9.72
CA ALA A 15 14.23 -0.46 8.90
C ALA A 15 13.96 -0.64 7.40
N ILE A 16 13.79 -1.90 6.96
CA ILE A 16 13.46 -2.22 5.57
C ILE A 16 12.07 -1.67 5.21
N ALA A 17 11.07 -1.86 6.08
CA ALA A 17 9.71 -1.37 5.83
C ALA A 17 9.59 0.16 5.75
N SER A 18 10.39 0.91 6.51
CA SER A 18 10.43 2.37 6.40
C SER A 18 11.15 2.83 5.13
N ALA A 19 12.33 2.26 4.84
CA ALA A 19 13.11 2.64 3.65
C ALA A 19 12.36 2.32 2.35
N SER A 20 11.84 1.09 2.23
CA SER A 20 11.01 0.68 1.11
C SER A 20 9.70 1.46 1.03
N GLY A 21 9.14 1.89 2.16
CA GLY A 21 7.94 2.72 2.21
C GLY A 21 8.17 4.10 1.58
N ILE A 22 9.29 4.75 1.90
CA ILE A 22 9.65 6.05 1.32
C ILE A 22 9.91 5.92 -0.18
N SER A 23 10.63 4.86 -0.58
CA SER A 23 10.86 4.55 -2.00
C SER A 23 9.55 4.41 -2.78
N ALA A 24 8.58 3.66 -2.24
CA ALA A 24 7.29 3.47 -2.88
C ALA A 24 6.47 4.76 -2.99
N LEU A 25 6.59 5.68 -2.03
CA LEU A 25 5.94 7.00 -2.10
C LEU A 25 6.51 7.87 -3.22
N LEU A 26 7.79 7.71 -3.55
CA LEU A 26 8.43 8.37 -4.69
C LEU A 26 8.17 7.66 -6.03
N GLY A 27 7.37 6.59 -6.05
CA GLY A 27 7.04 5.83 -7.25
C GLY A 27 7.97 4.65 -7.53
N ILE A 28 9.02 4.45 -6.75
CA ILE A 28 9.97 3.32 -6.88
C ILE A 28 9.47 2.16 -6.02
N THR A 29 8.72 1.24 -6.64
CA THR A 29 7.99 0.18 -5.93
C THR A 29 8.75 -1.14 -5.79
N GLU A 30 9.83 -1.34 -6.54
CA GLU A 30 10.67 -2.54 -6.50
C GLU A 30 11.13 -2.91 -5.08
N PRO A 31 11.74 -2.01 -4.28
CA PRO A 31 12.20 -2.37 -2.93
C PRO A 31 11.05 -2.65 -1.95
N ALA A 32 9.84 -2.16 -2.22
CA ALA A 32 8.67 -2.44 -1.39
C ALA A 32 8.02 -3.78 -1.74
N VAL A 33 7.89 -4.07 -3.03
CA VAL A 33 7.34 -5.34 -3.50
C VAL A 33 8.26 -6.49 -3.11
N PHE A 34 9.55 -6.41 -3.46
CA PHE A 34 10.51 -7.47 -3.19
C PHE A 34 11.03 -7.50 -1.75
N GLY A 35 11.23 -6.34 -1.13
CA GLY A 35 11.81 -6.26 0.22
C GLY A 35 10.84 -6.62 1.35
N VAL A 36 9.54 -6.36 1.17
CA VAL A 36 8.54 -6.47 2.25
C VAL A 36 7.31 -7.27 1.83
N ASN A 37 6.65 -6.88 0.73
CA ASN A 37 5.35 -7.43 0.38
C ASN A 37 5.42 -8.92 -0.01
N LEU A 38 6.37 -9.31 -0.86
CA LEU A 38 6.54 -10.71 -1.29
C LEU A 38 7.15 -11.59 -0.21
N LYS A 39 8.03 -11.05 0.64
CA LYS A 39 8.65 -11.78 1.75
C LYS A 39 7.64 -12.27 2.78
N LEU A 40 6.58 -11.48 3.01
CA LEU A 40 5.54 -11.76 3.99
C LEU A 40 4.23 -12.25 3.34
N ARG A 41 4.06 -12.09 2.01
CA ARG A 41 2.88 -12.44 1.19
C ARG A 41 1.56 -11.78 1.58
N TYR A 42 1.20 -11.71 2.86
CA TYR A 42 0.00 -11.03 3.35
C TYR A 42 -0.06 -9.52 3.08
N PRO A 43 1.05 -8.73 3.11
CA PRO A 43 0.98 -7.31 2.79
C PRO A 43 0.75 -7.07 1.30
N PHE A 44 1.17 -8.01 0.45
CA PHE A 44 0.94 -7.95 -0.98
C PHE A 44 -0.55 -8.05 -1.31
N ILE A 45 -1.25 -9.02 -0.70
CA ILE A 45 -2.69 -9.18 -0.89
C ILE A 45 -3.47 -7.97 -0.33
N GLY A 46 -3.07 -7.46 0.84
CA GLY A 46 -3.67 -6.26 1.42
C GLY A 46 -3.52 -5.03 0.52
N ALA A 47 -2.34 -4.86 -0.10
CA ALA A 47 -2.10 -3.79 -1.07
C ALA A 47 -2.95 -3.93 -2.34
N LEU A 48 -3.10 -5.14 -2.88
CA LEU A 48 -3.95 -5.39 -4.05
C LEU A 48 -5.41 -5.02 -3.79
N ILE A 49 -5.95 -5.41 -2.63
CA ILE A 49 -7.34 -5.12 -2.26
C ILE A 49 -7.56 -3.61 -2.13
N GLY A 50 -6.70 -2.90 -1.40
CA GLY A 50 -6.87 -1.47 -1.23
C GLY A 50 -6.66 -0.67 -2.51
N SER A 51 -5.70 -1.07 -3.36
CA SER A 51 -5.53 -0.50 -4.70
C SER A 51 -6.78 -0.73 -5.57
N ALA A 52 -7.38 -1.91 -5.54
CA ALA A 52 -8.60 -2.19 -6.29
C ALA A 52 -9.77 -1.31 -5.84
N VAL A 53 -10.00 -1.19 -4.53
CA VAL A 53 -11.10 -0.38 -3.97
C VAL A 53 -10.87 1.12 -4.23
N GLY A 54 -9.64 1.60 -4.04
CA GLY A 54 -9.28 3.00 -4.31
C GLY A 54 -9.45 3.38 -5.78
N SER A 55 -9.00 2.52 -6.69
CA SER A 55 -9.16 2.73 -8.14
C SER A 55 -10.62 2.63 -8.55
N ALA A 56 -11.39 1.68 -8.02
CA ALA A 56 -12.83 1.56 -8.30
C ALA A 56 -13.59 2.83 -7.88
N TYR A 57 -13.28 3.40 -6.70
CA TYR A 57 -13.86 4.65 -6.24
C TYR A 57 -13.46 5.83 -7.16
N ALA A 58 -12.18 5.93 -7.54
CA ALA A 58 -11.70 6.99 -8.44
C ALA A 58 -12.37 6.92 -9.82
N THR A 59 -12.58 5.71 -10.36
CA THR A 59 -13.30 5.50 -11.62
C THR A 59 -14.77 5.87 -11.50
N PHE A 60 -15.44 5.47 -10.40
CA PHE A 60 -16.85 5.78 -10.18
C PHE A 60 -17.12 7.28 -10.06
N MET A 61 -16.19 8.02 -9.46
CA MET A 61 -16.26 9.48 -9.32
C MET A 61 -15.76 10.24 -10.56
N HIS A 62 -15.42 9.54 -11.66
CA HIS A 62 -14.89 10.14 -12.89
C HIS A 62 -13.68 11.06 -12.63
N VAL A 63 -12.74 10.62 -11.78
CA VAL A 63 -11.48 11.35 -11.56
C VAL A 63 -10.64 11.30 -12.83
N LEU A 64 -10.62 12.39 -13.58
CA LEU A 64 -9.86 12.51 -14.83
C LEU A 64 -8.45 13.04 -14.56
N SER A 65 -7.43 12.36 -15.10
CA SER A 65 -6.09 12.94 -15.20
C SER A 65 -5.94 13.70 -16.52
N LEU A 66 -5.08 14.71 -16.52
CA LEU A 66 -4.72 15.49 -17.71
C LEU A 66 -3.70 14.74 -18.59
N SER A 67 -2.94 13.80 -18.01
CA SER A 67 -1.92 13.01 -18.67
C SER A 67 -1.58 11.76 -17.82
N GLN A 68 -0.86 10.81 -18.41
CA GLN A 68 -0.21 9.71 -17.69
C GLN A 68 0.92 10.31 -16.84
N GLY A 69 0.61 10.64 -15.59
CA GLY A 69 1.54 11.30 -14.68
C GLY A 69 2.60 10.39 -14.07
N PRO A 70 3.57 10.98 -13.33
CA PRO A 70 4.58 10.23 -12.59
C PRO A 70 3.93 9.34 -11.52
N ALA A 71 4.50 8.15 -11.31
CA ALA A 71 4.05 7.21 -10.29
C ALA A 71 4.33 7.75 -8.86
N GLY A 72 3.49 7.37 -7.89
CA GLY A 72 3.64 7.74 -6.49
C GLY A 72 2.92 9.03 -6.09
N LEU A 73 3.37 9.66 -4.99
CA LEU A 73 2.85 10.95 -4.51
C LEU A 73 2.92 12.10 -5.54
N PRO A 74 3.94 12.18 -6.43
CA PRO A 74 3.98 13.20 -7.48
C PRO A 74 2.83 13.11 -8.49
N GLY A 75 2.11 11.99 -8.55
CA GLY A 75 0.97 11.81 -9.46
C GLY A 75 -0.18 12.81 -9.26
N VAL A 76 -0.27 13.44 -8.08
CA VAL A 76 -1.25 14.50 -7.77
C VAL A 76 -1.13 15.68 -8.75
N ILE A 77 0.07 15.98 -9.25
CA ILE A 77 0.36 17.14 -10.12
C ILE A 77 -0.38 17.08 -11.46
N VAL A 78 -0.77 15.88 -11.89
CA VAL A 78 -1.31 15.63 -13.24
C VAL A 78 -2.83 15.49 -13.23
N ILE A 79 -3.46 15.73 -12.07
CA ILE A 79 -4.90 15.59 -11.87
C ILE A 79 -5.57 16.93 -12.06
N ARG A 80 -6.75 16.92 -12.69
CA ARG A 80 -7.53 18.15 -12.86
C ARG A 80 -7.84 18.76 -11.49
N PRO A 81 -7.69 20.09 -11.32
CA PRO A 81 -7.97 20.76 -10.04
C PRO A 81 -9.38 20.46 -9.51
N GLN A 82 -10.36 20.31 -10.42
CA GLN A 82 -11.75 19.99 -10.11
C GLN A 82 -11.93 18.58 -9.51
N SER A 83 -11.09 17.62 -9.89
CA SER A 83 -11.15 16.22 -9.41
C SER A 83 -10.18 15.96 -8.26
N MET A 84 -9.38 16.95 -7.85
CA MET A 84 -8.32 16.79 -6.85
C MET A 84 -8.88 16.39 -5.48
N VAL A 85 -10.04 16.92 -5.09
CA VAL A 85 -10.71 16.56 -3.82
C VAL A 85 -11.11 15.09 -3.84
N GLN A 86 -11.76 14.62 -4.90
CA GLN A 86 -12.17 13.22 -5.04
C GLN A 86 -10.97 12.28 -5.14
N TYR A 87 -9.87 12.71 -5.75
CA TYR A 87 -8.63 11.97 -5.79
C TYR A 87 -8.00 11.81 -4.39
N MET A 88 -7.97 12.87 -3.58
CA MET A 88 -7.49 12.75 -2.20
C MET A 88 -8.36 11.79 -1.37
N VAL A 89 -9.68 11.81 -1.57
CA VAL A 89 -10.60 10.86 -0.93
C VAL A 89 -10.32 9.43 -1.40
N ALA A 90 -10.11 9.22 -2.71
CA ALA A 90 -9.77 7.92 -3.26
C ALA A 90 -8.44 7.38 -2.68
N LEU A 91 -7.42 8.25 -2.56
CA LEU A 91 -6.14 7.92 -1.93
C LEU A 91 -6.33 7.56 -0.45
N ALA A 92 -7.13 8.33 0.29
CA ALA A 92 -7.42 8.07 1.69
C ALA A 92 -8.18 6.74 1.89
N ILE A 93 -9.13 6.42 1.02
CA ILE A 93 -9.85 5.14 1.01
C ILE A 93 -8.87 4.01 0.70
N SER A 94 -8.08 4.12 -0.36
CA SER A 94 -7.08 3.12 -0.76
C SER A 94 -6.11 2.83 0.38
N PHE A 95 -5.59 3.88 1.03
CA PHE A 95 -4.66 3.75 2.14
C PHE A 95 -5.32 3.09 3.35
N THR A 96 -6.52 3.54 3.74
CA THR A 96 -7.28 2.99 4.88
C THR A 96 -7.63 1.52 4.65
N VAL A 97 -8.17 1.17 3.48
CA VAL A 97 -8.54 -0.20 3.12
C VAL A 97 -7.31 -1.09 3.08
N THR A 98 -6.21 -0.64 2.44
CA THR A 98 -4.94 -1.38 2.44
C THR A 98 -4.44 -1.64 3.86
N PHE A 99 -4.50 -0.62 4.73
CA PHE A 99 -4.03 -0.71 6.10
C PHE A 99 -4.84 -1.70 6.92
N VAL A 100 -6.17 -1.60 6.86
CA VAL A 100 -7.09 -2.50 7.57
C VAL A 100 -6.97 -3.93 7.03
N ALA A 101 -6.99 -4.11 5.71
CA ALA A 101 -6.85 -5.43 5.08
C ALA A 101 -5.51 -6.09 5.46
N THR A 102 -4.41 -5.33 5.42
CA THR A 102 -3.08 -5.85 5.79
C THR A 102 -3.02 -6.26 7.27
N ILE A 103 -3.65 -5.52 8.19
CA ILE A 103 -3.71 -5.89 9.62
C ILE A 103 -4.52 -7.17 9.82
N LEU A 104 -5.69 -7.27 9.20
CA LEU A 104 -6.55 -8.45 9.29
C LEU A 104 -5.84 -9.70 8.74
N LEU A 105 -5.28 -9.58 7.53
CA LEU A 105 -4.49 -10.64 6.89
C LEU A 105 -3.25 -11.00 7.72
N SER A 106 -2.58 -10.03 8.34
CA SER A 106 -1.44 -10.30 9.21
C SER A 106 -1.81 -11.11 10.45
N LYS A 107 -2.99 -10.86 11.06
CA LYS A 107 -3.46 -11.66 12.20
C LYS A 107 -3.77 -13.11 11.80
N VAL A 108 -4.32 -13.32 10.60
CA VAL A 108 -4.69 -14.66 10.09
C VAL A 108 -3.48 -15.42 9.56
N MET A 109 -2.68 -14.80 8.68
CA MET A 109 -1.54 -15.44 8.00
C MET A 109 -0.23 -15.36 8.80
N GLY A 110 -0.03 -14.33 9.62
CA GLY A 110 1.16 -14.22 10.48
C GLY A 110 1.21 -15.29 11.58
N LYS A 111 0.06 -15.90 11.92
CA LYS A 111 -0.01 -17.09 12.78
C LYS A 111 0.39 -18.36 12.00
N LYS A 112 0.06 -18.42 10.71
CA LYS A 112 0.36 -19.53 9.80
C LYS A 112 1.85 -19.63 9.48
N ASP A 113 2.55 -18.51 9.29
CA ASP A 113 4.01 -18.49 9.07
C ASP A 113 4.82 -18.92 10.30
N LYS A 114 4.30 -18.68 11.52
CA LYS A 114 4.92 -19.23 12.74
C LYS A 114 4.74 -20.75 12.82
N ILE A 115 3.56 -21.26 12.46
CA ILE A 115 3.26 -22.70 12.51
C ILE A 115 4.08 -23.45 11.45
N ASN A 116 4.20 -22.91 10.23
CA ASN A 116 4.96 -23.55 9.13
C ASN A 116 6.49 -23.50 9.29
N LYS A 117 7.01 -22.72 10.26
CA LYS A 117 8.43 -22.72 10.61
C LYS A 117 8.78 -23.72 11.71
N ILE A 118 7.78 -24.29 12.37
CA ILE A 118 7.91 -25.20 13.51
C ILE A 118 7.55 -26.64 13.10
N ALA A 119 6.72 -26.82 12.07
CA ALA A 119 6.49 -28.09 11.38
C ALA A 119 7.54 -28.32 10.28
#